data_AF-A0A8T7H5W6-F1
#
_entry.id   AF-A0A8T7H5W6-F1
#
_cell.length_a   1.000
_cell.length_b   1.000
_cell.length_c   1.000
_cell.angle_alpha   90.00
_cell.angle_beta   90.00
_cell.angle_gamma   90.00
#
_symmetry.space_group_name_H-M   'P 1'
#
loop_
_entity.id
_entity.type
_entity.pdbx_description
1 polymer ?
#
loop_
_entity_poly.entity_id
_entity_poly.type
_entity_poly.pdbx_seq_one_letter_code
_entity_poly.pdbx_strand_id
1 'polypeptide(L)'
;MTFSNVLILGANGMLGRDLAAAFPEARLCGHKDLDITDEAAVKAYILAAKPDLVINAAAYTNVDGCEDEPETAFAVNGDAPGYIAAACREAGAVLVHYSTDYVFDGSKKEYVESDETNPINVYGASKLRGEQKIAQNMDDYRIIRTSWLFGRHGKNFVETIRHLSQTNETVRVVTDQVGKPTYTADLAHKTAEIAECPPGIYHVTNDGVCSWYEFARAFAPNVVPCTSDEFPRKAKRPAYSVLTNTKTSPMRPWKEALEDYLRPTVKVPMKGIILAGGTGSRLYPLTKVTNKHLLPVYDKPMIYYPLQTLVAAGIKDIMIVSGRGHVGHFLELLGSGKEFGVRLTYEIQEGAGGIAQALGLAESWAGTDSVAVILGDNIFQDDIRKDVESFESGAKIFLKEVTDAHRFGVAEVKGSRVLGIEEKPKAPKSNLAVTGLYLYDAGVFEIIRTLKPSGRGELEITDVNNAYIQRSAMEFSVLQGFWSDAGTFESLLRASLMVCETSLISDCSGRSDNLDVRSRVEETRSGIQE
;
A
#
# COMPACT_ATOMS: atom_id res chain seq x y z
N MET A 1 -10.77 3.84 -24.20
CA MET A 1 -11.95 3.28 -23.54
C MET A 1 -13.14 4.14 -23.95
N THR A 2 -14.26 3.52 -24.29
CA THR A 2 -15.49 4.21 -24.70
C THR A 2 -16.17 4.99 -23.56
N PHE A 3 -15.93 4.58 -22.30
CA PHE A 3 -16.49 5.23 -21.11
C PHE A 3 -15.56 6.33 -20.59
N SER A 4 -16.11 7.52 -20.37
CA SER A 4 -15.35 8.68 -19.88
C SER A 4 -15.51 8.88 -18.38
N ASN A 5 -16.65 8.46 -17.81
CA ASN A 5 -16.93 8.53 -16.37
C ASN A 5 -17.27 7.14 -15.82
N VAL A 6 -16.31 6.51 -15.15
CA VAL A 6 -16.45 5.16 -14.58
C VAL A 6 -16.58 5.26 -13.07
N LEU A 7 -17.55 4.54 -12.49
CA LEU A 7 -17.75 4.40 -11.04
C LEU A 7 -17.50 2.95 -10.62
N ILE A 8 -16.57 2.73 -9.70
CA ILE A 8 -16.29 1.40 -9.13
C ILE A 8 -16.84 1.33 -7.70
N LEU A 9 -17.83 0.45 -7.48
CA LEU A 9 -18.34 0.12 -6.15
C LEU A 9 -17.59 -1.09 -5.59
N GLY A 10 -17.25 -1.07 -4.30
CA GLY A 10 -16.43 -2.11 -3.67
C GLY A 10 -14.93 -1.97 -3.97
N ALA A 11 -14.47 -0.75 -4.25
CA ALA A 11 -13.10 -0.46 -4.71
C ALA A 11 -11.99 -0.93 -3.73
N ASN A 12 -12.29 -1.07 -2.44
CA ASN A 12 -11.32 -1.50 -1.44
C ASN A 12 -11.12 -3.03 -1.37
N GLY A 13 -11.96 -3.81 -2.05
CA GLY A 13 -11.85 -5.28 -2.12
C GLY A 13 -10.71 -5.75 -3.02
N MET A 14 -10.44 -7.06 -3.01
CA MET A 14 -9.37 -7.68 -3.81
C MET A 14 -9.46 -7.29 -5.29
N LEU A 15 -10.62 -7.56 -5.91
CA LEU A 15 -10.88 -7.21 -7.30
C LEU A 15 -11.02 -5.69 -7.50
N GLY A 16 -11.58 -4.98 -6.53
CA GLY A 16 -11.76 -3.52 -6.60
C GLY A 16 -10.47 -2.75 -6.80
N ARG A 17 -9.37 -3.20 -6.16
CA ARG A 17 -8.05 -2.57 -6.32
C ARG A 17 -7.42 -2.83 -7.68
N ASP A 18 -7.53 -4.05 -8.20
CA ASP A 18 -7.07 -4.36 -9.56
C ASP A 18 -7.92 -3.65 -10.62
N LEU A 19 -9.21 -3.44 -10.36
CA LEU A 19 -10.08 -2.62 -11.20
C LEU A 19 -9.65 -1.15 -11.18
N ALA A 20 -9.26 -0.59 -10.04
CA ALA A 20 -8.71 0.76 -9.99
C ALA A 20 -7.45 0.91 -10.86
N ALA A 21 -6.61 -0.12 -10.93
CA ALA A 21 -5.45 -0.13 -11.83
C ALA A 21 -5.86 -0.25 -13.32
N ALA A 22 -6.88 -1.06 -13.63
CA ALA A 22 -7.39 -1.22 -14.99
C ALA A 22 -8.20 0.00 -15.48
N PHE A 23 -8.76 0.79 -14.58
CA PHE A 23 -9.54 1.99 -14.84
C PHE A 23 -8.99 3.18 -14.01
N PRO A 24 -7.84 3.76 -14.39
CA PRO A 24 -7.13 4.73 -13.55
C PRO A 24 -7.92 6.02 -13.27
N GLU A 25 -8.81 6.41 -14.18
CA GLU A 25 -9.67 7.60 -14.04
C GLU A 25 -11.01 7.30 -13.35
N ALA A 26 -11.23 6.06 -12.88
CA ALA A 26 -12.47 5.69 -12.24
C ALA A 26 -12.64 6.36 -10.88
N ARG A 27 -13.86 6.85 -10.62
CA ARG A 27 -14.28 7.22 -9.27
C ARG A 27 -14.39 5.96 -8.42
N LEU A 28 -13.61 5.90 -7.35
CA LEU A 28 -13.59 4.76 -6.43
C LEU A 28 -14.59 4.98 -5.29
N CYS A 29 -15.34 3.94 -4.95
CA CYS A 29 -16.31 3.93 -3.87
C CYS A 29 -16.17 2.65 -3.04
N GLY A 30 -15.74 2.78 -1.79
CA GLY A 30 -15.69 1.71 -0.82
C GLY A 30 -16.93 1.66 0.08
N HIS A 31 -17.00 0.62 0.92
CA HIS A 31 -18.10 0.43 1.88
C HIS A 31 -18.26 1.59 2.89
N LYS A 32 -17.18 2.34 3.17
CA LYS A 32 -17.25 3.53 4.04
C LYS A 32 -17.89 4.74 3.36
N ASP A 33 -17.88 4.77 2.03
CA ASP A 33 -18.37 5.89 1.24
C ASP A 33 -19.85 5.71 0.90
N LEU A 34 -20.28 4.46 0.72
CA LEU A 34 -21.65 4.09 0.40
C LEU A 34 -22.00 2.72 0.96
N ASP A 35 -23.07 2.66 1.75
CA ASP A 35 -23.75 1.40 2.06
C ASP A 35 -24.65 1.04 0.88
N ILE A 36 -24.29 -0.01 0.15
CA ILE A 36 -25.05 -0.45 -1.03
C ILE A 36 -26.41 -1.07 -0.69
N THR A 37 -26.65 -1.37 0.59
CA THR A 37 -27.94 -1.91 1.05
C THR A 37 -29.00 -0.83 1.27
N ASP A 38 -28.61 0.44 1.29
CA ASP A 38 -29.52 1.58 1.33
C ASP A 38 -29.87 2.02 -0.10
N GLU A 39 -31.07 1.66 -0.55
CA GLU A 39 -31.59 1.97 -1.89
C GLU A 39 -31.57 3.49 -2.19
N ALA A 40 -31.96 4.32 -1.22
CA ALA A 40 -32.05 5.77 -1.42
C ALA A 40 -30.64 6.39 -1.54
N ALA A 41 -29.71 5.94 -0.71
CA ALA A 41 -28.32 6.38 -0.77
C ALA A 41 -27.65 5.95 -2.08
N VAL A 42 -27.84 4.70 -2.52
CA VAL A 42 -27.33 4.18 -3.80
C VAL A 42 -27.82 5.03 -4.96
N LYS A 43 -29.13 5.27 -5.00
CA LYS A 43 -29.74 6.09 -6.05
C LYS A 43 -29.16 7.50 -6.08
N ALA A 44 -29.13 8.18 -4.93
CA ALA A 44 -28.60 9.54 -4.83
C ALA A 44 -27.14 9.62 -5.25
N TYR A 45 -26.32 8.65 -4.83
CA TYR A 45 -24.89 8.61 -5.12
C TYR A 45 -24.60 8.41 -6.61
N ILE A 46 -25.25 7.43 -7.25
CA ILE A 46 -25.04 7.12 -8.67
C ILE A 46 -25.52 8.29 -9.55
N LEU A 47 -26.71 8.85 -9.28
CA LEU A 47 -27.23 9.99 -10.04
C LEU A 47 -26.38 11.25 -9.90
N ALA A 48 -25.81 11.49 -8.71
CA ALA A 48 -24.89 12.60 -8.49
C ALA A 48 -23.55 12.40 -9.22
N ALA A 49 -23.06 11.15 -9.32
CA ALA A 49 -21.83 10.83 -10.02
C ALA A 49 -21.96 10.91 -11.54
N LYS A 50 -23.18 10.76 -12.11
CA LYS A 50 -23.47 10.75 -13.55
C LYS A 50 -22.54 9.83 -14.37
N PRO A 51 -22.34 8.56 -13.95
CA PRO A 51 -21.41 7.66 -14.62
C PRO A 51 -21.95 7.23 -16.00
N ASP A 52 -21.04 6.95 -16.93
CA ASP A 52 -21.35 6.22 -18.17
C ASP A 52 -21.28 4.70 -17.94
N LEU A 53 -20.46 4.28 -16.96
CA LEU A 53 -20.25 2.89 -16.56
C LEU A 53 -20.18 2.77 -15.03
N VAL A 54 -20.94 1.83 -14.48
CA VAL A 54 -20.82 1.39 -13.08
C VAL A 54 -20.30 -0.04 -13.05
N ILE A 55 -19.22 -0.26 -12.31
CA ILE A 55 -18.66 -1.59 -12.04
C ILE A 55 -18.92 -1.93 -10.58
N ASN A 56 -19.80 -2.89 -10.33
CA ASN A 56 -20.13 -3.35 -8.98
C ASN A 56 -19.30 -4.58 -8.58
N ALA A 57 -18.22 -4.35 -7.83
CA ALA A 57 -17.39 -5.37 -7.20
C ALA A 57 -17.67 -5.58 -5.70
N ALA A 58 -18.71 -4.93 -5.15
CA ALA A 58 -19.12 -5.12 -3.77
C ALA A 58 -19.94 -6.42 -3.62
N ALA A 59 -19.59 -7.23 -2.62
CA ALA A 59 -20.26 -8.49 -2.31
C ALA A 59 -19.92 -8.95 -0.88
N TYR A 60 -20.81 -9.73 -0.28
CA TYR A 60 -20.48 -10.55 0.89
C TYR A 60 -20.00 -11.93 0.41
N THR A 61 -18.69 -12.20 0.52
CA THR A 61 -18.02 -13.35 -0.11
C THR A 61 -17.63 -14.47 0.87
N ASN A 62 -17.90 -14.33 2.17
CA ASN A 62 -17.68 -15.40 3.14
C ASN A 62 -18.77 -16.47 2.99
N VAL A 63 -18.52 -17.49 2.17
CA VAL A 63 -19.51 -18.53 1.85
C VAL A 63 -20.08 -19.21 3.10
N ASP A 64 -19.23 -19.60 4.05
CA ASP A 64 -19.69 -20.21 5.30
C ASP A 64 -20.42 -19.20 6.18
N GLY A 65 -19.99 -17.93 6.20
CA GLY A 65 -20.66 -16.85 6.93
C GLY A 65 -22.04 -16.49 6.35
N CYS A 66 -22.28 -16.70 5.06
CA CYS A 66 -23.60 -16.52 4.47
C CYS A 66 -24.64 -17.52 5.02
N GLU A 67 -24.20 -18.70 5.48
CA GLU A 67 -25.07 -19.66 6.17
C GLU A 67 -25.40 -19.21 7.61
N ASP A 68 -24.54 -18.40 8.23
CA ASP A 68 -24.79 -17.76 9.54
C ASP A 68 -25.70 -16.54 9.41
N GLU A 69 -25.53 -15.75 8.36
CA GLU A 69 -26.20 -14.46 8.16
C GLU A 69 -26.92 -14.38 6.80
N PRO A 70 -27.97 -15.20 6.54
CA PRO A 70 -28.63 -15.23 5.25
C PRO A 70 -29.25 -13.89 4.85
N GLU A 71 -29.85 -13.18 5.81
CA GLU A 71 -30.48 -11.87 5.54
C GLU A 71 -29.45 -10.86 5.01
N THR A 72 -28.29 -10.77 5.67
CA THR A 72 -27.17 -9.92 5.21
C THR A 72 -26.67 -10.35 3.84
N ALA A 73 -26.53 -11.66 3.60
CA ALA A 73 -26.14 -12.18 2.29
C ALA A 73 -27.13 -11.75 1.21
N PHE A 74 -28.44 -11.92 1.41
CA PHE A 74 -29.46 -11.50 0.46
C PHE A 74 -29.56 -9.98 0.29
N ALA A 75 -29.37 -9.19 1.35
CA ALA A 75 -29.35 -7.74 1.25
C ALA A 75 -28.19 -7.24 0.38
N VAL A 76 -26.96 -7.73 0.66
CA VAL A 76 -25.74 -7.28 -0.02
C VAL A 76 -25.58 -7.87 -1.42
N ASN A 77 -25.80 -9.18 -1.57
CA ASN A 77 -25.57 -9.89 -2.84
C ASN A 77 -26.81 -9.96 -3.73
N GLY A 78 -28.00 -9.77 -3.17
CA GLY A 78 -29.28 -9.98 -3.86
C GLY A 78 -30.04 -8.69 -4.16
N ASP A 79 -30.42 -7.96 -3.12
CA ASP A 79 -31.26 -6.76 -3.27
C ASP A 79 -30.45 -5.53 -3.71
N ALA A 80 -29.28 -5.29 -3.12
CA ALA A 80 -28.40 -4.17 -3.47
C ALA A 80 -28.03 -4.08 -4.97
N PRO A 81 -27.68 -5.19 -5.68
CA PRO A 81 -27.47 -5.14 -7.12
C PRO A 81 -28.70 -4.68 -7.91
N GLY A 82 -29.91 -4.94 -7.42
CA GLY A 82 -31.15 -4.43 -7.99
C GLY A 82 -31.28 -2.91 -7.84
N TYR A 83 -30.94 -2.36 -6.67
CA TYR A 83 -30.94 -0.91 -6.44
C TYR A 83 -29.94 -0.21 -7.36
N ILE A 84 -28.74 -0.79 -7.49
CA ILE A 84 -27.69 -0.29 -8.37
C ILE A 84 -28.17 -0.32 -9.83
N ALA A 85 -28.77 -1.43 -10.28
CA ALA A 85 -29.31 -1.54 -11.63
C ALA A 85 -30.40 -0.51 -11.94
N ALA A 86 -31.33 -0.30 -11.01
CA ALA A 86 -32.39 0.70 -11.13
C ALA A 86 -31.81 2.13 -11.25
N ALA A 87 -30.80 2.45 -10.44
CA ALA A 87 -30.11 3.72 -10.48
C ALA A 87 -29.28 3.91 -11.78
N CYS A 88 -28.60 2.85 -12.25
CA CYS A 88 -27.87 2.88 -13.53
C CYS A 88 -28.82 3.14 -14.71
N ARG A 89 -29.98 2.47 -14.75
CA ARG A 89 -31.01 2.71 -15.78
C ARG A 89 -31.45 4.18 -15.80
N GLU A 90 -31.66 4.79 -14.63
CA GLU A 90 -32.07 6.20 -14.53
C GLU A 90 -30.94 7.16 -14.93
N ALA A 91 -29.68 6.80 -14.64
CA ALA A 91 -28.50 7.56 -15.05
C ALA A 91 -28.16 7.40 -16.54
N GLY A 92 -28.71 6.39 -17.23
CA GLY A 92 -28.27 6.00 -18.58
C GLY A 92 -26.90 5.31 -18.60
N ALA A 93 -26.50 4.70 -17.49
CA ALA A 93 -25.20 4.05 -17.32
C ALA A 93 -25.26 2.55 -17.64
N VAL A 94 -24.17 2.02 -18.20
CA VAL A 94 -23.93 0.58 -18.30
C VAL A 94 -23.60 0.02 -16.93
N LEU A 95 -24.12 -1.18 -16.59
CA LEU A 95 -23.75 -1.89 -15.36
C LEU A 95 -22.90 -3.12 -15.67
N VAL A 96 -21.74 -3.23 -15.05
CA VAL A 96 -21.01 -4.49 -14.90
C VAL A 96 -21.16 -5.00 -13.47
N HIS A 97 -21.57 -6.26 -13.29
CA HIS A 97 -21.71 -6.88 -11.98
C HIS A 97 -21.02 -8.25 -11.94
N TYR A 98 -20.30 -8.55 -10.87
CA TYR A 98 -19.69 -9.86 -10.68
C TYR A 98 -20.61 -10.81 -9.94
N SER A 99 -20.80 -12.00 -10.50
CA SER A 99 -21.48 -13.14 -9.91
C SER A 99 -20.49 -14.31 -9.75
N THR A 100 -20.99 -15.52 -9.53
CA THR A 100 -20.21 -16.68 -9.11
C THR A 100 -20.63 -17.94 -9.85
N ASP A 101 -19.70 -18.89 -9.97
CA ASP A 101 -19.95 -20.29 -10.25
C ASP A 101 -20.93 -20.98 -9.29
N TYR A 102 -21.10 -20.49 -8.06
CA TYR A 102 -21.97 -21.12 -7.05
C TYR A 102 -23.47 -20.94 -7.33
N VAL A 103 -23.84 -20.27 -8.43
CA VAL A 103 -25.22 -20.29 -8.96
C VAL A 103 -25.60 -21.66 -9.51
N PHE A 104 -24.64 -22.56 -9.71
CA PHE A 104 -24.84 -23.93 -10.16
C PHE A 104 -24.68 -24.94 -9.02
N ASP A 105 -25.30 -26.12 -9.16
CA ASP A 105 -25.27 -27.19 -8.15
C ASP A 105 -24.01 -28.07 -8.20
N GLY A 106 -23.27 -28.02 -9.30
CA GLY A 106 -22.12 -28.86 -9.57
C GLY A 106 -22.43 -30.31 -9.95
N SER A 107 -23.65 -30.58 -10.41
CA SER A 107 -24.04 -31.86 -11.01
C SER A 107 -23.44 -32.09 -12.41
N LYS A 108 -23.13 -31.02 -13.16
CA LYS A 108 -22.46 -31.06 -14.46
C LYS A 108 -20.97 -30.81 -14.31
N LYS A 109 -20.17 -31.43 -15.17
CA LYS A 109 -18.71 -31.21 -15.22
C LYS A 109 -18.34 -29.79 -15.63
N GLU A 110 -19.10 -29.21 -16.55
CA GLU A 110 -18.88 -27.87 -17.12
C GLU A 110 -20.24 -27.18 -17.30
N TYR A 111 -20.24 -25.85 -17.17
CA TYR A 111 -21.42 -25.00 -17.32
C TYR A 111 -21.17 -23.87 -18.32
N VAL A 112 -22.07 -23.72 -19.29
CA VAL A 112 -22.13 -22.55 -20.19
C VAL A 112 -23.12 -21.51 -19.68
N GLU A 113 -23.07 -20.29 -20.21
CA GLU A 113 -23.86 -19.14 -19.71
C GLU A 113 -25.37 -19.37 -19.75
N SER A 114 -25.85 -20.23 -20.66
CA SER A 114 -27.27 -20.57 -20.84
C SER A 114 -27.76 -21.75 -20.01
N ASP A 115 -26.88 -22.42 -19.26
CA ASP A 115 -27.29 -23.53 -18.40
C ASP A 115 -28.20 -23.05 -17.26
N GLU A 116 -29.13 -23.91 -16.86
CA GLU A 116 -30.03 -23.64 -15.74
C GLU A 116 -29.25 -23.57 -14.41
N THR A 117 -29.55 -22.53 -13.63
CA THR A 117 -28.94 -22.27 -12.33
C THR A 117 -29.71 -22.99 -11.23
N ASN A 118 -29.01 -23.61 -10.28
CA ASN A 118 -29.58 -24.34 -9.15
C ASN A 118 -28.62 -24.27 -7.94
N PRO A 119 -28.54 -23.14 -7.23
CA PRO A 119 -27.56 -22.95 -6.17
C PRO A 119 -27.85 -23.87 -4.97
N ILE A 120 -26.79 -24.46 -4.41
CA ILE A 120 -26.89 -25.43 -3.28
C ILE A 120 -26.48 -24.84 -1.92
N ASN A 121 -26.19 -23.54 -1.85
CA ASN A 121 -25.82 -22.81 -0.64
C ASN A 121 -26.37 -21.37 -0.65
N VAL A 122 -26.39 -20.72 0.51
CA VAL A 122 -26.95 -19.37 0.67
C VAL A 122 -26.19 -18.33 -0.15
N TYR A 123 -24.87 -18.43 -0.23
CA TYR A 123 -24.05 -17.51 -1.03
C TYR A 123 -24.46 -17.53 -2.51
N GLY A 124 -24.52 -18.72 -3.12
CA GLY A 124 -24.95 -18.90 -4.51
C GLY A 124 -26.39 -18.43 -4.75
N ALA A 125 -27.31 -18.73 -3.83
CA ALA A 125 -28.70 -18.28 -3.91
C ALA A 125 -28.81 -16.75 -3.82
N SER A 126 -28.05 -16.11 -2.94
CA SER A 126 -28.02 -14.66 -2.79
C SER A 126 -27.46 -13.96 -4.04
N LYS A 127 -26.38 -14.50 -4.64
CA LYS A 127 -25.79 -13.98 -5.88
C LYS A 127 -26.72 -14.16 -7.08
N LEU A 128 -27.40 -15.32 -7.18
CA LEU A 128 -28.39 -15.55 -8.23
C LEU A 128 -29.58 -14.58 -8.12
N ARG A 129 -30.05 -14.27 -6.91
CA ARG A 129 -31.07 -13.22 -6.70
C ARG A 129 -30.58 -11.87 -7.23
N GLY A 130 -29.31 -11.55 -7.04
CA GLY A 130 -28.67 -10.35 -7.59
C GLY A 130 -28.75 -10.30 -9.11
N GLU A 131 -28.41 -11.40 -9.78
CA GLU A 131 -28.53 -11.51 -11.24
C GLU A 131 -29.97 -11.26 -11.71
N GLN A 132 -30.95 -11.88 -11.05
CA GLN A 132 -32.36 -11.75 -11.37
C GLN A 132 -32.86 -10.32 -11.13
N LYS A 133 -32.44 -9.68 -10.03
CA LYS A 133 -32.81 -8.30 -9.70
C LYS A 133 -32.21 -7.29 -10.67
N ILE A 134 -30.99 -7.52 -11.15
CA ILE A 134 -30.40 -6.70 -12.22
C ILE A 134 -31.25 -6.81 -13.50
N ALA A 135 -31.50 -8.03 -13.96
CA ALA A 135 -32.26 -8.28 -15.19
C ALA A 135 -33.71 -7.76 -15.13
N GLN A 136 -34.31 -7.68 -13.93
CA GLN A 136 -35.63 -7.08 -13.73
C GLN A 136 -35.61 -5.54 -13.79
N ASN A 137 -34.47 -4.90 -13.54
CA ASN A 137 -34.38 -3.45 -13.36
C ASN A 137 -33.65 -2.72 -14.49
N MET A 138 -32.91 -3.40 -15.36
CA MET A 138 -32.29 -2.77 -16.54
C MET A 138 -32.00 -3.79 -17.64
N ASP A 139 -31.90 -3.31 -18.88
CA ASP A 139 -31.55 -4.13 -20.04
C ASP A 139 -30.06 -4.07 -20.40
N ASP A 140 -29.37 -2.96 -20.06
CA ASP A 140 -27.99 -2.69 -20.50
C ASP A 140 -26.92 -3.11 -19.47
N TYR A 141 -26.92 -4.39 -19.10
CA TYR A 141 -26.01 -4.95 -18.09
C TYR A 141 -25.05 -5.99 -18.64
N ARG A 142 -23.90 -6.18 -17.98
CA ARG A 142 -23.03 -7.35 -18.12
C ARG A 142 -22.81 -8.01 -16.77
N ILE A 143 -23.32 -9.23 -16.62
CA ILE A 143 -23.09 -10.05 -15.42
C ILE A 143 -21.91 -10.97 -15.72
N ILE A 144 -20.83 -10.84 -14.96
CA ILE A 144 -19.63 -11.67 -15.08
C ILE A 144 -19.67 -12.73 -13.99
N ARG A 145 -19.97 -13.98 -14.34
CA ARG A 145 -19.78 -15.12 -13.43
C ARG A 145 -18.31 -15.54 -13.49
N THR A 146 -17.66 -15.56 -12.34
CA THR A 146 -16.26 -15.97 -12.18
C THR A 146 -16.14 -16.99 -11.06
N SER A 147 -14.96 -17.59 -10.91
CA SER A 147 -14.71 -18.63 -9.90
C SER A 147 -13.32 -18.49 -9.31
N TRP A 148 -13.20 -18.87 -8.03
CA TRP A 148 -11.91 -19.14 -7.38
C TRP A 148 -10.93 -17.96 -7.51
N LEU A 149 -11.41 -16.75 -7.19
CA LEU A 149 -10.63 -15.54 -7.31
C LEU A 149 -9.42 -15.56 -6.37
N PHE A 150 -8.25 -15.19 -6.90
CA PHE A 150 -7.04 -14.89 -6.15
C PHE A 150 -6.41 -13.61 -6.70
N GLY A 151 -5.69 -12.89 -5.86
CA GLY A 151 -5.29 -11.51 -6.14
C GLY A 151 -4.36 -10.97 -5.08
N ARG A 152 -3.52 -9.99 -5.41
CA ARG A 152 -2.45 -9.51 -4.51
C ARG A 152 -2.97 -8.77 -3.28
N HIS A 153 -4.26 -8.45 -3.27
CA HIS A 153 -4.89 -7.68 -2.23
C HIS A 153 -5.92 -8.52 -1.45
N GLY A 154 -5.84 -8.52 -0.13
CA GLY A 154 -6.81 -9.21 0.70
C GLY A 154 -6.61 -10.73 0.79
N LYS A 155 -7.51 -11.39 1.54
CA LYS A 155 -7.40 -12.83 1.82
C LYS A 155 -7.87 -13.64 0.62
N ASN A 156 -7.09 -14.63 0.24
CA ASN A 156 -7.45 -15.59 -0.80
C ASN A 156 -6.89 -16.99 -0.48
N PHE A 157 -7.24 -17.97 -1.32
CA PHE A 157 -6.82 -19.36 -1.14
C PHE A 157 -5.29 -19.52 -1.21
N VAL A 158 -4.61 -18.84 -2.15
CA VAL A 158 -3.16 -18.95 -2.33
C VAL A 158 -2.42 -18.50 -1.07
N GLU A 159 -2.76 -17.34 -0.51
CA GLU A 159 -2.16 -16.85 0.74
C GLU A 159 -2.45 -17.75 1.94
N THR A 160 -3.67 -18.31 2.01
CA THR A 160 -4.05 -19.25 3.07
C THR A 160 -3.18 -20.50 3.03
N ILE A 161 -2.99 -21.10 1.85
CA ILE A 161 -2.15 -22.29 1.68
C ILE A 161 -0.68 -21.97 1.92
N ARG A 162 -0.17 -20.82 1.44
CA ARG A 162 1.21 -20.39 1.71
C ARG A 162 1.49 -20.28 3.21
N HIS A 163 0.59 -19.63 3.96
CA HIS A 163 0.70 -19.52 5.40
C HIS A 163 0.68 -20.89 6.07
N LEU A 164 -0.32 -21.73 5.77
CA LEU A 164 -0.43 -23.07 6.34
C LEU A 164 0.76 -23.96 6.01
N SER A 165 1.31 -23.84 4.80
CA SER A 165 2.46 -24.61 4.31
C SER A 165 3.74 -24.26 5.06
N GLN A 166 3.89 -23.01 5.51
CA GLN A 166 5.02 -22.55 6.32
C GLN A 166 4.92 -22.97 7.78
N THR A 167 3.70 -23.03 8.32
CA THR A 167 3.47 -23.31 9.75
C THR A 167 3.23 -24.78 10.07
N ASN A 168 2.86 -25.60 9.08
CA ASN A 168 2.53 -27.01 9.29
C ASN A 168 3.43 -27.90 8.41
N GLU A 169 3.73 -29.10 8.92
CA GLU A 169 4.47 -30.10 8.15
C GLU A 169 3.68 -30.55 6.92
N THR A 170 2.36 -30.72 7.05
CA THR A 170 1.47 -31.11 5.95
C THR A 170 0.21 -30.25 5.91
N VAL A 171 -0.31 -29.98 4.71
CA VAL A 171 -1.56 -29.24 4.49
C VAL A 171 -2.53 -30.10 3.68
N ARG A 172 -3.71 -30.38 4.21
CA ARG A 172 -4.72 -31.21 3.54
C ARG A 172 -5.61 -30.33 2.66
N VAL A 173 -5.77 -30.70 1.39
CA VAL A 173 -6.59 -29.95 0.42
C VAL A 173 -7.47 -30.89 -0.39
N VAL A 174 -8.72 -30.49 -0.62
CA VAL A 174 -9.74 -31.32 -1.27
C VAL A 174 -9.43 -31.58 -2.74
N THR A 175 -9.64 -32.82 -3.20
CA THR A 175 -9.45 -33.25 -4.60
C THR A 175 -10.76 -33.38 -5.38
N ASP A 176 -11.89 -33.51 -4.69
CA ASP A 176 -13.23 -33.80 -5.25
C ASP A 176 -14.05 -32.52 -5.57
N GLN A 177 -13.42 -31.35 -5.48
CA GLN A 177 -13.96 -30.06 -5.91
C GLN A 177 -13.09 -29.50 -7.04
N VAL A 178 -13.69 -29.36 -8.23
CA VAL A 178 -13.01 -29.00 -9.48
C VAL A 178 -13.59 -27.70 -10.05
N GLY A 179 -12.72 -26.81 -10.51
CA GLY A 179 -13.09 -25.50 -11.04
C GLY A 179 -11.95 -24.87 -11.84
N LYS A 180 -12.00 -23.54 -12.00
CA LYS A 180 -10.98 -22.75 -12.68
C LYS A 180 -10.53 -21.59 -11.77
N PRO A 181 -9.27 -21.56 -11.30
CA PRO A 181 -8.70 -20.41 -10.59
C PRO A 181 -8.76 -19.15 -11.45
N THR A 182 -9.04 -17.99 -10.87
CA THR A 182 -9.08 -16.73 -11.62
C THR A 182 -8.26 -15.64 -10.94
N TYR A 183 -7.27 -15.09 -11.63
CA TYR A 183 -6.47 -13.99 -11.15
C TYR A 183 -7.21 -12.66 -11.33
N THR A 184 -7.32 -11.88 -10.27
CA THR A 184 -8.08 -10.61 -10.28
C THR A 184 -7.51 -9.56 -11.22
N ALA A 185 -6.18 -9.52 -11.41
CA ALA A 185 -5.59 -8.61 -12.41
C ALA A 185 -6.06 -8.96 -13.83
N ASP A 186 -6.11 -10.24 -14.19
CA ASP A 186 -6.59 -10.67 -15.50
C ASP A 186 -8.08 -10.37 -15.66
N LEU A 187 -8.88 -10.66 -14.63
CA LEU A 187 -10.31 -10.37 -14.62
C LEU A 187 -10.59 -8.86 -14.74
N ALA A 188 -9.80 -8.01 -14.07
CA ALA A 188 -9.93 -6.56 -14.15
C ALA A 188 -9.67 -6.04 -15.57
N HIS A 189 -8.62 -6.54 -16.24
CA HIS A 189 -8.36 -6.20 -17.65
C HIS A 189 -9.48 -6.70 -18.57
N LYS A 190 -9.93 -7.95 -18.39
CA LYS A 190 -11.02 -8.54 -19.18
C LYS A 190 -12.34 -7.82 -18.98
N THR A 191 -12.55 -7.18 -17.82
CA THR A 191 -13.73 -6.38 -17.54
C THR A 191 -13.85 -5.19 -18.49
N ALA A 192 -12.76 -4.55 -18.89
CA ALA A 192 -12.77 -3.45 -19.86
C ALA A 192 -13.29 -3.91 -21.23
N GLU A 193 -12.92 -5.11 -21.67
CA GLU A 193 -13.44 -5.72 -22.91
C GLU A 193 -14.94 -6.05 -22.79
N ILE A 194 -15.34 -6.65 -21.67
CA ILE A 194 -16.74 -7.07 -21.45
C ILE A 194 -17.68 -5.89 -21.31
N ALA A 195 -17.23 -4.78 -20.73
CA ALA A 195 -18.02 -3.56 -20.64
C ALA A 195 -18.50 -3.06 -22.02
N GLU A 196 -17.74 -3.33 -23.09
CA GLU A 196 -18.07 -2.94 -24.47
C GLU A 196 -18.86 -4.02 -25.25
N CYS A 197 -18.99 -5.24 -24.70
CA CYS A 197 -19.74 -6.32 -25.32
C CYS A 197 -21.26 -6.08 -25.22
N PRO A 198 -22.13 -6.80 -25.97
CA PRO A 198 -23.58 -6.69 -25.82
C PRO A 198 -24.08 -7.03 -24.41
N PRO A 199 -25.28 -6.61 -24.00
CA PRO A 199 -25.82 -6.97 -22.70
C PRO A 199 -25.97 -8.48 -22.50
N GLY A 200 -25.76 -8.96 -21.28
CA GLY A 200 -25.99 -10.36 -20.92
C GLY A 200 -25.05 -10.92 -19.86
N ILE A 201 -25.07 -12.24 -19.73
CA ILE A 201 -24.25 -13.00 -18.79
C ILE A 201 -23.00 -13.53 -19.51
N TYR A 202 -21.85 -13.47 -18.84
CA TYR A 202 -20.53 -13.87 -19.32
C TYR A 202 -19.84 -14.77 -18.30
N HIS A 203 -19.27 -15.88 -18.73
CA HIS A 203 -18.40 -16.71 -17.90
C HIS A 203 -16.94 -16.29 -18.11
N VAL A 204 -16.24 -15.92 -17.02
CA VAL A 204 -14.90 -15.35 -17.11
C VAL A 204 -14.00 -15.91 -16.02
N THR A 205 -13.07 -16.76 -16.45
CA THR A 205 -12.05 -17.38 -15.60
C THR A 205 -10.74 -17.50 -16.38
N ASN A 206 -9.61 -17.68 -15.71
CA ASN A 206 -8.41 -18.11 -16.43
C ASN A 206 -8.63 -19.49 -17.05
N ASP A 207 -7.86 -19.81 -18.08
CA ASP A 207 -8.02 -21.08 -18.78
C ASP A 207 -7.37 -22.26 -18.05
N GLY A 208 -7.82 -23.49 -18.33
CA GLY A 208 -7.40 -24.71 -17.65
C GLY A 208 -8.26 -25.06 -16.43
N VAL A 209 -8.44 -26.36 -16.22
CA VAL A 209 -9.27 -26.93 -15.15
C VAL A 209 -8.37 -27.59 -14.11
N CYS A 210 -8.71 -27.47 -12.83
CA CYS A 210 -8.02 -28.20 -11.77
C CYS A 210 -8.90 -28.34 -10.52
N SER A 211 -8.52 -29.29 -9.66
CA SER A 211 -9.00 -29.36 -8.28
C SER A 211 -8.31 -28.32 -7.39
N TRP A 212 -8.86 -28.04 -6.20
CA TRP A 212 -8.17 -27.21 -5.20
C TRP A 212 -6.81 -27.80 -4.81
N TYR A 213 -6.72 -29.13 -4.72
CA TYR A 213 -5.46 -29.84 -4.46
C TYR A 213 -4.43 -29.56 -5.55
N GLU A 214 -4.77 -29.72 -6.82
CA GLU A 214 -3.85 -29.45 -7.93
C GLU A 214 -3.43 -27.98 -7.98
N PHE A 215 -4.36 -27.06 -7.69
CA PHE A 215 -4.04 -25.64 -7.59
C PHE A 215 -3.02 -25.37 -6.47
N ALA A 216 -3.24 -25.93 -5.28
CA ALA A 216 -2.35 -25.80 -4.14
C ALA A 216 -0.97 -26.45 -4.38
N ARG A 217 -0.95 -27.65 -4.98
CA ARG A 217 0.28 -28.39 -5.32
C ARG A 217 1.19 -27.63 -6.28
N ALA A 218 0.65 -26.71 -7.07
CA ALA A 218 1.44 -25.90 -8.01
C ALA A 218 2.42 -24.95 -7.30
N PHE A 219 2.20 -24.63 -6.02
CA PHE A 219 3.04 -23.68 -5.29
C PHE A 219 3.40 -24.10 -3.85
N ALA A 220 2.78 -25.15 -3.31
CA ALA A 220 3.05 -25.67 -1.98
C ALA A 220 3.39 -27.18 -2.02
N PRO A 221 4.66 -27.57 -1.81
CA PRO A 221 5.13 -28.95 -2.01
C PRO A 221 4.70 -29.93 -0.91
N ASN A 222 4.23 -29.45 0.24
CA ASN A 222 3.78 -30.27 1.37
C ASN A 222 2.25 -30.44 1.44
N VAL A 223 1.54 -30.10 0.37
CA VAL A 223 0.10 -30.32 0.26
C VAL A 223 -0.19 -31.80 -0.03
N VAL A 224 -1.16 -32.37 0.70
CA VAL A 224 -1.64 -33.76 0.57
C VAL A 224 -3.14 -33.78 0.27
N PRO A 225 -3.64 -34.79 -0.47
CA PRO A 225 -5.05 -34.85 -0.86
C PRO A 225 -5.97 -35.24 0.32
N CYS A 226 -7.22 -34.80 0.26
CA CYS A 226 -8.33 -35.28 1.09
C CYS A 226 -9.66 -35.17 0.32
N THR A 227 -10.72 -35.78 0.83
CA THR A 227 -12.08 -35.61 0.30
C THR A 227 -12.85 -34.53 1.07
N SER A 228 -13.94 -34.04 0.47
CA SER A 228 -14.84 -33.08 1.13
C SER A 228 -15.50 -33.67 2.38
N ASP A 229 -15.71 -34.99 2.42
CA ASP A 229 -16.24 -35.69 3.61
C ASP A 229 -15.25 -35.68 4.79
N GLU A 230 -13.95 -35.67 4.52
CA GLU A 230 -12.90 -35.57 5.54
C GLU A 230 -12.72 -34.15 6.08
N PHE A 231 -13.29 -33.15 5.40
CA PHE A 231 -13.18 -31.75 5.77
C PHE A 231 -14.54 -31.03 5.67
N PRO A 232 -15.51 -31.38 6.54
CA PRO A 232 -16.85 -30.82 6.48
C PRO A 232 -16.81 -29.31 6.70
N ARG A 233 -17.40 -28.58 5.75
CA ARG A 233 -17.64 -27.14 5.83
C ARG A 233 -19.12 -26.90 6.10
N LYS A 234 -19.45 -25.69 6.56
CA LYS A 234 -20.81 -25.31 6.87
C LYS A 234 -21.64 -25.16 5.60
N ALA A 235 -21.10 -24.44 4.63
CA ALA A 235 -21.71 -24.32 3.31
C ALA A 235 -21.32 -25.52 2.43
N LYS A 236 -22.31 -26.10 1.75
CA LYS A 236 -22.08 -27.11 0.71
C LYS A 236 -21.42 -26.45 -0.51
N ARG A 237 -20.36 -27.07 -1.02
CA ARG A 237 -19.64 -26.60 -2.21
C ARG A 237 -19.91 -27.53 -3.39
N PRO A 238 -20.08 -26.99 -4.61
CA PRO A 238 -20.30 -27.81 -5.80
C PRO A 238 -19.06 -28.67 -6.07
N ALA A 239 -19.27 -29.93 -6.42
CA ALA A 239 -18.18 -30.84 -6.80
C ALA A 239 -17.51 -30.39 -8.11
N TYR A 240 -18.30 -29.87 -9.05
CA TYR A 240 -17.82 -29.31 -10.30
C TYR A 240 -18.35 -27.89 -10.48
N SER A 241 -17.47 -26.94 -10.79
CA SER A 241 -17.80 -25.52 -10.91
C SER A 241 -17.10 -24.89 -12.12
N VAL A 242 -16.78 -25.71 -13.12
CA VAL A 242 -16.04 -25.29 -14.30
C VAL A 242 -16.94 -24.44 -15.18
N LEU A 243 -16.61 -23.15 -15.29
CA LEU A 243 -17.30 -22.21 -16.17
C LEU A 243 -16.67 -22.23 -17.56
N THR A 244 -17.47 -22.54 -18.57
CA THR A 244 -17.09 -22.50 -19.98
C THR A 244 -17.55 -21.16 -20.57
N ASN A 245 -16.59 -20.39 -21.07
CA ASN A 245 -16.81 -19.10 -21.74
C ASN A 245 -17.20 -19.35 -23.21
N THR A 246 -18.41 -18.94 -23.61
CA THR A 246 -18.88 -19.11 -25.00
C THR A 246 -18.94 -17.79 -25.78
N LYS A 247 -18.71 -16.66 -25.12
CA LYS A 247 -19.02 -15.32 -25.67
C LYS A 247 -17.80 -14.43 -25.93
N THR A 248 -16.67 -14.68 -25.28
CA THR A 248 -15.47 -13.86 -25.43
C THR A 248 -14.23 -14.71 -25.63
N SER A 249 -13.11 -14.08 -26.00
CA SER A 249 -11.83 -14.78 -26.09
C SER A 249 -11.40 -15.33 -24.71
N PRO A 250 -10.76 -16.52 -24.67
CA PRO A 250 -10.27 -17.09 -23.42
C PRO A 250 -9.18 -16.21 -22.80
N MET A 251 -9.14 -16.13 -21.47
CA MET A 251 -8.01 -15.56 -20.74
C MET A 251 -6.84 -16.54 -20.73
N ARG A 252 -5.64 -16.07 -20.36
CA ARG A 252 -4.44 -16.92 -20.25
C ARG A 252 -4.66 -18.11 -19.29
N PRO A 253 -3.90 -19.20 -19.43
CA PRO A 253 -3.95 -20.34 -18.50
C PRO A 253 -3.72 -19.94 -17.04
N TRP A 254 -4.42 -20.58 -16.10
CA TRP A 254 -4.32 -20.28 -14.68
C TRP A 254 -2.92 -20.48 -14.11
N LYS A 255 -2.13 -21.40 -14.68
CA LYS A 255 -0.75 -21.64 -14.27
C LYS A 255 0.14 -20.43 -14.56
N GLU A 256 0.01 -19.82 -15.73
CA GLU A 256 0.73 -18.59 -16.07
C GLU A 256 0.28 -17.42 -15.20
N ALA A 257 -1.03 -17.32 -14.93
CA ALA A 257 -1.58 -16.31 -14.02
C ALA A 257 -1.07 -16.50 -12.58
N LEU A 258 -0.96 -17.74 -12.11
CA LEU A 258 -0.41 -18.07 -10.81
C LEU A 258 1.10 -17.77 -10.75
N GLU A 259 1.87 -18.10 -11.79
CA GLU A 259 3.29 -17.75 -11.86
C GLU A 259 3.51 -16.24 -11.77
N ASP A 260 2.69 -15.44 -12.46
CA ASP A 260 2.73 -13.98 -12.40
C ASP A 260 2.30 -13.43 -11.03
N TYR A 261 1.28 -14.05 -10.42
CA TYR A 261 0.88 -13.74 -9.06
C TYR A 261 1.99 -14.01 -8.04
N LEU A 262 2.64 -15.17 -8.15
CA LEU A 262 3.71 -15.62 -7.25
C LEU A 262 5.05 -14.94 -7.51
N ARG A 263 5.23 -14.38 -8.72
CA ARG A 263 6.40 -13.58 -9.05
C ARG A 263 6.48 -12.48 -7.99
N PRO A 264 7.63 -12.32 -7.31
CA PRO A 264 7.82 -11.21 -6.41
C PRO A 264 7.41 -9.95 -7.17
N THR A 265 6.49 -9.16 -6.61
CA THR A 265 6.38 -7.77 -7.02
C THR A 265 7.80 -7.25 -6.98
N VAL A 266 8.29 -6.73 -8.11
CA VAL A 266 9.46 -5.85 -8.03
C VAL A 266 8.97 -4.74 -7.14
N LYS A 267 9.32 -4.83 -5.85
CA LYS A 267 9.06 -3.79 -4.88
C LYS A 267 9.63 -2.56 -5.54
N VAL A 268 8.76 -1.61 -5.87
CA VAL A 268 9.20 -0.38 -6.51
C VAL A 268 10.34 0.14 -5.62
N PRO A 269 11.58 0.20 -6.11
CA PRO A 269 12.72 0.43 -5.24
C PRO A 269 12.48 1.77 -4.55
N MET A 270 12.33 1.73 -3.23
CA MET A 270 12.11 2.95 -2.47
C MET A 270 13.35 3.82 -2.65
N LYS A 271 13.11 5.06 -3.06
CA LYS A 271 14.16 6.07 -3.20
C LYS A 271 14.32 6.83 -1.89
N GLY A 272 15.53 7.29 -1.61
CA GLY A 272 15.84 8.08 -0.43
C GLY A 272 15.92 9.56 -0.75
N ILE A 273 15.46 10.41 0.15
CA ILE A 273 15.62 11.86 0.06
C ILE A 273 16.14 12.36 1.40
N ILE A 274 17.32 12.97 1.40
CA ILE A 274 17.89 13.65 2.56
C ILE A 274 17.70 15.15 2.38
N LEU A 275 16.93 15.76 3.26
CA LEU A 275 16.68 17.20 3.25
C LEU A 275 17.73 17.89 4.12
N ALA A 276 18.79 18.38 3.49
CA ALA A 276 19.95 19.01 4.12
C ALA A 276 19.97 20.54 3.89
N GLY A 277 18.79 21.16 3.91
CA GLY A 277 18.57 22.60 3.72
C GLY A 277 18.57 23.44 5.00
N GLY A 278 18.47 24.75 4.84
CA GLY A 278 18.34 25.72 5.94
C GLY A 278 19.62 26.46 6.30
N THR A 279 19.45 27.60 7.00
CA THR A 279 20.55 28.54 7.30
C THR A 279 21.37 28.15 8.52
N GLY A 280 20.90 27.21 9.34
CA GLY A 280 21.62 26.77 10.56
C GLY A 280 21.86 27.89 11.57
N SER A 281 21.02 28.92 11.60
CA SER A 281 21.25 30.15 12.37
C SER A 281 21.39 29.94 13.89
N ARG A 282 20.76 28.90 14.44
CA ARG A 282 20.85 28.54 15.87
C ARG A 282 22.22 28.01 16.29
N LEU A 283 23.06 27.63 15.34
CA LEU A 283 24.43 27.15 15.54
C LEU A 283 25.47 28.18 15.11
N TYR A 284 25.06 29.43 14.86
CA TYR A 284 26.01 30.51 14.62
C TYR A 284 26.91 30.70 15.85
N PRO A 285 28.24 30.91 15.70
CA PRO A 285 28.96 31.19 14.45
C PRO A 285 29.48 29.97 13.67
N LEU A 286 29.28 28.73 14.14
CA LEU A 286 29.78 27.53 13.45
C LEU A 286 29.26 27.42 12.01
N THR A 287 28.02 27.86 11.81
CA THR A 287 27.34 27.82 10.51
C THR A 287 27.61 29.03 9.61
N LYS A 288 28.54 29.93 9.99
CA LYS A 288 28.92 31.09 9.17
C LYS A 288 29.59 30.68 7.85
N VAL A 289 30.39 29.61 7.89
CA VAL A 289 31.16 29.11 6.74
C VAL A 289 30.69 27.72 6.33
N THR A 290 30.34 26.89 7.31
CA THR A 290 30.04 25.48 7.11
C THR A 290 28.53 25.23 7.20
N ASN A 291 27.98 24.41 6.30
CA ASN A 291 26.59 23.97 6.41
C ASN A 291 26.41 23.16 7.71
N LYS A 292 25.29 23.34 8.43
CA LYS A 292 25.05 22.64 9.71
C LYS A 292 25.22 21.12 9.61
N HIS A 293 24.81 20.52 8.49
CA HIS A 293 24.87 19.07 8.30
C HIS A 293 26.29 18.54 8.03
N LEU A 294 27.27 19.42 7.85
CA LEU A 294 28.68 19.07 7.73
C LEU A 294 29.43 19.24 9.06
N LEU A 295 28.76 19.75 10.10
CA LEU A 295 29.34 19.83 11.44
C LEU A 295 29.56 18.42 12.00
N PRO A 296 30.60 18.23 12.82
CA PRO A 296 30.87 16.95 13.45
C PRO A 296 29.80 16.63 14.49
N VAL A 297 29.33 15.39 14.47
CA VAL A 297 28.65 14.75 15.59
C VAL A 297 29.57 13.63 16.01
N TYR A 298 30.19 13.77 17.18
CA TYR A 298 31.27 12.88 17.62
C TYR A 298 32.39 12.72 16.56
N ASP A 299 32.50 11.57 15.90
CA ASP A 299 33.59 11.20 15.00
C ASP A 299 33.24 11.29 13.50
N LYS A 300 32.02 11.74 13.14
CA LYS A 300 31.56 11.81 11.75
C LYS A 300 30.80 13.11 11.44
N PRO A 301 30.77 13.57 10.19
CA PRO A 301 29.87 14.64 9.77
C PRO A 301 28.40 14.27 9.99
N MET A 302 27.58 15.20 10.45
CA MET A 302 26.16 14.98 10.77
C MET A 302 25.36 14.31 9.62
N ILE A 303 25.65 14.65 8.36
CA ILE A 303 24.97 14.06 7.19
C ILE A 303 25.19 12.55 7.03
N TYR A 304 26.23 11.97 7.64
CA TYR A 304 26.51 10.54 7.54
C TYR A 304 25.44 9.69 8.23
N TYR A 305 24.87 10.18 9.33
CA TYR A 305 23.87 9.43 10.11
C TYR A 305 22.58 9.19 9.31
N PRO A 306 21.89 10.20 8.76
CA PRO A 306 20.70 9.95 7.94
C PRO A 306 21.02 9.16 6.66
N LEU A 307 22.20 9.35 6.06
CA LEU A 307 22.65 8.54 4.93
C LEU A 307 22.79 7.06 5.32
N GLN A 308 23.43 6.78 6.45
CA GLN A 308 23.60 5.42 6.98
C GLN A 308 22.26 4.77 7.33
N THR A 309 21.30 5.52 7.90
CA THR A 309 19.94 5.04 8.15
C THR A 309 19.28 4.54 6.85
N LEU A 310 19.34 5.33 5.77
CA LEU A 310 18.76 4.93 4.48
C LEU A 310 19.51 3.75 3.84
N VAL A 311 20.85 3.75 3.89
CA VAL A 311 21.68 2.65 3.35
C VAL A 311 21.40 1.35 4.10
N ALA A 312 21.33 1.39 5.43
CA ALA A 312 21.01 0.22 6.27
C ALA A 312 19.60 -0.32 5.98
N ALA A 313 18.66 0.55 5.64
CA ALA A 313 17.31 0.20 5.19
C ALA A 313 17.26 -0.44 3.79
N GLY A 314 18.40 -0.51 3.08
CA GLY A 314 18.49 -1.11 1.74
C GLY A 314 18.23 -0.14 0.58
N ILE A 315 18.10 1.16 0.85
CA ILE A 315 17.83 2.17 -0.16
C ILE A 315 19.11 2.50 -0.93
N LYS A 316 19.04 2.42 -2.28
CA LYS A 316 20.21 2.53 -3.16
C LYS A 316 20.28 3.81 -3.99
N ASP A 317 19.16 4.44 -4.27
CA ASP A 317 19.07 5.70 -4.99
C ASP A 317 18.67 6.78 -3.99
N ILE A 318 19.55 7.75 -3.74
CA ILE A 318 19.34 8.76 -2.71
C ILE A 318 19.60 10.15 -3.30
N MET A 319 18.65 11.05 -3.13
CA MET A 319 18.80 12.47 -3.43
C MET A 319 19.15 13.25 -2.17
N ILE A 320 20.08 14.20 -2.27
CA ILE A 320 20.40 15.17 -1.23
C ILE A 320 19.94 16.53 -1.72
N VAL A 321 18.97 17.12 -1.01
CA VAL A 321 18.46 18.47 -1.29
C VAL A 321 19.15 19.44 -0.34
N SER A 322 19.90 20.41 -0.88
CA SER A 322 20.65 21.40 -0.10
C SER A 322 20.40 22.82 -0.62
N GLY A 323 20.67 23.83 0.22
CA GLY A 323 20.70 25.22 -0.23
C GLY A 323 21.86 25.53 -1.17
N ARG A 324 21.70 26.56 -2.00
CA ARG A 324 22.61 27.00 -3.07
C ARG A 324 24.09 27.13 -2.69
N GLY A 325 24.39 27.62 -1.48
CA GLY A 325 25.77 27.91 -1.06
C GLY A 325 26.62 26.70 -0.67
N HIS A 326 26.03 25.50 -0.54
CA HIS A 326 26.69 24.37 0.13
C HIS A 326 26.64 23.04 -0.63
N VAL A 327 25.90 22.95 -1.74
CA VAL A 327 25.79 21.70 -2.52
C VAL A 327 27.16 21.15 -2.95
N GLY A 328 28.10 22.03 -3.30
CA GLY A 328 29.46 21.63 -3.68
C GLY A 328 30.24 20.97 -2.53
N HIS A 329 29.99 21.36 -1.28
CA HIS A 329 30.65 20.72 -0.13
C HIS A 329 30.10 19.32 0.14
N PHE A 330 28.81 19.08 -0.11
CA PHE A 330 28.25 17.72 -0.03
C PHE A 330 28.81 16.83 -1.13
N LEU A 331 28.94 17.35 -2.36
CA LEU A 331 29.54 16.62 -3.47
C LEU A 331 31.01 16.26 -3.19
N GLU A 332 31.78 17.19 -2.62
CA GLU A 332 33.18 16.95 -2.23
C GLU A 332 33.28 15.85 -1.16
N LEU A 333 32.41 15.89 -0.14
CA LEU A 333 32.43 14.92 0.97
C LEU A 333 31.90 13.54 0.59
N LEU A 334 30.80 13.47 -0.17
CA LEU A 334 30.02 12.24 -0.40
C LEU A 334 30.21 11.65 -1.80
N GLY A 335 30.77 12.42 -2.73
CA GLY A 335 31.03 12.00 -4.10
C GLY A 335 29.79 11.48 -4.82
N SER A 336 29.93 10.41 -5.60
CA SER A 336 28.80 9.75 -6.27
C SER A 336 27.99 8.82 -5.36
N GLY A 337 28.38 8.65 -4.09
CA GLY A 337 27.83 7.64 -3.18
C GLY A 337 28.47 6.26 -3.29
N LYS A 338 29.41 6.07 -4.22
CA LYS A 338 30.05 4.76 -4.47
C LYS A 338 30.69 4.16 -3.22
N GLU A 339 31.30 4.98 -2.36
CA GLU A 339 31.92 4.54 -1.10
C GLU A 339 30.90 3.98 -0.09
N PHE A 340 29.65 4.42 -0.18
CA PHE A 340 28.54 3.96 0.65
C PHE A 340 27.71 2.86 -0.04
N GLY A 341 28.10 2.43 -1.25
CA GLY A 341 27.36 1.41 -2.02
C GLY A 341 25.98 1.87 -2.49
N VAL A 342 25.81 3.17 -2.75
CA VAL A 342 24.57 3.82 -3.22
C VAL A 342 24.87 4.78 -4.39
N ARG A 343 23.83 5.32 -5.01
CA ARG A 343 23.89 6.37 -6.04
C ARG A 343 23.32 7.66 -5.47
N LEU A 344 24.17 8.69 -5.38
CA LEU A 344 23.77 10.02 -4.90
C LEU A 344 23.43 10.95 -6.05
N THR A 345 22.30 11.64 -5.92
CA THR A 345 21.88 12.78 -6.74
C THR A 345 21.80 14.02 -5.85
N TYR A 346 22.12 15.20 -6.40
CA TYR A 346 22.13 16.44 -5.63
C TYR A 346 21.16 17.43 -6.26
N GLU A 347 20.34 18.08 -5.43
CA GLU A 347 19.37 19.09 -5.88
C GLU A 347 19.47 20.36 -5.02
N ILE A 348 19.20 21.50 -5.64
CA ILE A 348 19.35 22.82 -5.02
C ILE A 348 17.98 23.40 -4.67
N GLN A 349 17.76 23.67 -3.39
CA GLN A 349 16.63 24.49 -2.93
C GLN A 349 17.01 25.98 -2.99
N GLU A 350 16.33 26.74 -3.84
CA GLU A 350 16.42 28.19 -3.90
C GLU A 350 15.56 28.82 -2.79
N GLY A 351 16.21 29.38 -1.77
CA GLY A 351 15.55 30.06 -0.64
C GLY A 351 15.08 29.13 0.49
N ALA A 352 14.21 29.65 1.36
CA ALA A 352 13.72 28.97 2.56
C ALA A 352 12.20 28.80 2.52
N GLY A 353 11.70 27.90 1.65
CA GLY A 353 10.25 27.65 1.53
C GLY A 353 9.75 26.43 2.32
N GLY A 354 10.53 25.93 3.27
CA GLY A 354 10.14 24.83 4.17
C GLY A 354 10.45 23.43 3.65
N ILE A 355 10.12 22.43 4.47
CA ILE A 355 10.42 21.01 4.25
C ILE A 355 9.60 20.46 3.07
N ALA A 356 8.31 20.79 3.00
CA ALA A 356 7.45 20.27 1.93
C ALA A 356 7.84 20.83 0.55
N GLN A 357 8.34 22.06 0.47
CA GLN A 357 8.89 22.61 -0.76
C GLN A 357 10.15 21.84 -1.19
N ALA A 358 11.08 21.59 -0.25
CA ALA A 358 12.32 20.86 -0.53
C ALA A 358 12.02 19.44 -1.03
N LEU A 359 11.02 18.77 -0.43
CA LEU A 359 10.53 17.47 -0.89
C LEU A 359 9.94 17.56 -2.31
N GLY A 360 9.16 18.61 -2.60
CA GLY A 360 8.56 18.82 -3.92
C GLY A 360 9.58 18.92 -5.07
N LEU A 361 10.80 19.39 -4.80
CA LEU A 361 11.87 19.44 -5.82
C LEU A 361 12.29 18.06 -6.33
N ALA A 362 12.04 17.00 -5.54
CA ALA A 362 12.39 15.63 -5.90
C ALA A 362 11.35 14.94 -6.80
N GLU A 363 10.21 15.58 -7.14
CA GLU A 363 9.09 14.96 -7.86
C GLU A 363 9.54 14.27 -9.15
N SER A 364 10.26 14.99 -10.01
CA SER A 364 10.70 14.48 -11.32
C SER A 364 11.68 13.31 -11.21
N TRP A 365 12.51 13.32 -10.16
CA TRP A 365 13.50 12.28 -9.90
C TRP A 365 12.89 11.05 -9.23
N ALA A 366 11.95 11.25 -8.30
CA ALA A 366 11.21 10.18 -7.66
C ALA A 366 10.30 9.44 -8.67
N GLY A 367 9.65 10.18 -9.57
CA GLY A 367 8.74 9.62 -10.56
C GLY A 367 7.51 9.00 -9.89
N THR A 368 7.26 7.72 -10.15
CA THR A 368 6.17 6.95 -9.53
C THR A 368 6.62 6.16 -8.30
N ASP A 369 7.88 6.31 -7.88
CA ASP A 369 8.45 5.51 -6.80
C ASP A 369 8.07 6.06 -5.42
N SER A 370 7.86 5.17 -4.46
CA SER A 370 7.76 5.56 -3.05
C SER A 370 9.09 6.10 -2.54
N VAL A 371 9.03 7.04 -1.59
CA VAL A 371 10.20 7.74 -1.06
C VAL A 371 10.29 7.62 0.46
N ALA A 372 11.51 7.38 0.95
CA ALA A 372 11.88 7.61 2.34
C ALA A 372 12.54 8.98 2.46
N VAL A 373 11.92 9.88 3.23
CA VAL A 373 12.39 11.24 3.45
C VAL A 373 12.95 11.35 4.85
N ILE A 374 14.19 11.82 4.98
CA ILE A 374 14.85 12.03 6.27
C ILE A 374 15.44 13.44 6.34
N LEU A 375 15.22 14.13 7.46
CA LEU A 375 15.83 15.42 7.72
C LEU A 375 17.31 15.24 8.05
N GLY A 376 18.18 16.04 7.43
CA GLY A 376 19.63 15.85 7.49
C GLY A 376 20.26 16.00 8.88
N ASP A 377 19.54 16.59 9.84
CA ASP A 377 19.97 16.83 11.21
C ASP A 377 19.33 15.88 12.24
N ASN A 378 18.62 14.85 11.77
CA ASN A 378 17.97 13.87 12.63
C ASN A 378 18.79 12.57 12.66
N ILE A 379 19.09 12.09 13.87
CA ILE A 379 19.97 10.96 14.13
C ILE A 379 19.18 9.87 14.84
N PHE A 380 19.28 8.65 14.32
CA PHE A 380 18.47 7.49 14.74
C PHE A 380 19.35 6.32 15.11
N GLN A 381 18.93 5.55 16.11
CA GLN A 381 19.53 4.26 16.45
C GLN A 381 18.81 3.08 15.79
N ASP A 382 17.50 3.17 15.63
CA ASP A 382 16.66 2.08 15.13
C ASP A 382 16.92 1.77 13.65
N ASP A 383 16.84 0.48 13.28
CA ASP A 383 16.83 0.02 11.89
C ASP A 383 15.40 0.05 11.34
N ILE A 384 15.22 0.81 10.26
CA ILE A 384 13.93 1.03 9.61
C ILE A 384 13.69 0.08 8.43
N ARG A 385 14.60 -0.88 8.17
CA ARG A 385 14.50 -1.81 7.04
C ARG A 385 13.14 -2.50 6.98
N LYS A 386 12.63 -2.98 8.12
CA LYS A 386 11.32 -3.65 8.17
C LYS A 386 10.18 -2.72 7.80
N ASP A 387 10.25 -1.45 8.19
CA ASP A 387 9.25 -0.45 7.85
C ASP A 387 9.29 -0.14 6.35
N VAL A 388 10.49 0.06 5.78
CA VAL A 388 10.70 0.21 4.33
C VAL A 388 10.24 -1.04 3.57
N GLU A 389 10.46 -2.22 4.14
CA GLU A 389 10.08 -3.48 3.50
C GLU A 389 8.58 -3.79 3.58
N SER A 390 7.87 -3.31 4.59
CA SER A 390 6.44 -3.52 4.73
C SER A 390 5.59 -2.39 4.13
N PHE A 391 6.22 -1.29 3.73
CA PHE A 391 5.51 -0.13 3.18
C PHE A 391 4.98 -0.40 1.76
N GLU A 392 3.66 -0.35 1.61
CA GLU A 392 2.98 -0.56 0.32
C GLU A 392 2.56 0.76 -0.34
N SER A 393 1.84 1.63 0.38
CA SER A 393 1.28 2.90 -0.11
C SER A 393 0.82 3.76 1.08
N GLY A 394 0.49 5.02 0.84
CA GLY A 394 0.06 6.00 1.83
C GLY A 394 1.24 6.82 2.38
N ALA A 395 1.20 7.08 3.67
CA ALA A 395 2.27 7.72 4.42
C ALA A 395 2.54 6.96 5.72
N LYS A 396 3.79 6.97 6.16
CA LYS A 396 4.18 6.45 7.47
C LYS A 396 5.11 7.43 8.18
N ILE A 397 4.73 7.82 9.39
CA ILE A 397 5.55 8.66 10.26
C ILE A 397 6.21 7.86 11.37
N PHE A 398 7.36 8.33 11.84
CA PHE A 398 8.04 7.77 12.99
C PHE A 398 7.90 8.72 14.18
N LEU A 399 7.49 8.17 15.32
CA LEU A 399 7.19 8.91 16.53
C LEU A 399 8.19 8.57 17.63
N LYS A 400 8.53 9.57 18.44
CA LYS A 400 9.31 9.40 19.67
C LYS A 400 8.66 10.13 20.82
N GLU A 401 8.61 9.49 21.98
CA GLU A 401 8.20 10.16 23.22
C GLU A 401 9.31 11.11 23.70
N VAL A 402 8.94 12.37 23.92
CA VAL A 402 9.85 13.45 24.32
C VAL A 402 9.28 14.25 25.49
N THR A 403 10.14 14.89 26.27
CA THR A 403 9.73 15.76 27.37
C THR A 403 9.46 17.21 26.94
N ASP A 404 9.94 17.60 25.77
CA ASP A 404 9.89 18.97 25.22
C ASP A 404 9.11 19.06 23.90
N ALA A 405 7.94 18.42 23.85
CA ALA A 405 7.12 18.23 22.64
C ALA A 405 6.78 19.53 21.88
N HIS A 406 6.69 20.69 22.56
CA HIS A 406 6.39 22.00 21.97
C HIS A 406 7.39 22.45 20.89
N ARG A 407 8.58 21.82 20.80
CA ARG A 407 9.60 22.12 19.78
C ARG A 407 9.36 21.44 18.43
N PHE A 408 8.46 20.47 18.37
CA PHE A 408 8.30 19.56 17.23
C PHE A 408 6.87 19.53 16.68
N GLY A 409 6.67 18.83 15.56
CA GLY A 409 5.34 18.38 15.16
C GLY A 409 4.88 17.29 16.13
N VAL A 410 3.72 17.46 16.76
CA VAL A 410 3.21 16.56 17.81
C VAL A 410 2.01 15.79 17.29
N ALA A 411 2.08 14.46 17.34
CA ALA A 411 1.03 13.57 16.86
C ALA A 411 0.04 13.21 17.98
N GLU A 412 -1.26 13.38 17.71
CA GLU A 412 -2.33 12.86 18.55
C GLU A 412 -2.68 11.45 18.07
N VAL A 413 -2.57 10.43 18.94
CA VAL A 413 -2.76 9.02 18.57
C VAL A 413 -3.85 8.39 19.43
N LYS A 414 -4.71 7.57 18.79
CA LYS A 414 -5.73 6.76 19.48
C LYS A 414 -5.68 5.33 18.95
N GLY A 415 -5.25 4.40 19.80
CA GLY A 415 -5.04 3.00 19.40
C GLY A 415 -3.95 2.92 18.33
N SER A 416 -4.30 2.39 17.15
CA SER A 416 -3.40 2.27 15.99
C SER A 416 -3.57 3.39 14.95
N ARG A 417 -4.22 4.51 15.28
CA ARG A 417 -4.45 5.62 14.33
C ARG A 417 -3.91 6.95 14.83
N VAL A 418 -3.35 7.73 13.91
CA VAL A 418 -3.03 9.15 14.11
C VAL A 418 -4.30 9.97 13.81
N LEU A 419 -4.72 10.79 14.77
CA LEU A 419 -5.90 11.65 14.64
C LEU A 419 -5.57 13.00 13.99
N GLY A 420 -4.35 13.49 14.21
CA GLY A 420 -3.87 14.76 13.69
C GLY A 420 -2.46 15.05 14.17
N ILE A 421 -1.78 15.98 13.49
CA ILE A 421 -0.45 16.46 13.88
C ILE A 421 -0.50 17.99 13.98
N GLU A 422 0.03 18.53 15.07
CA GLU A 422 0.15 19.96 15.29
C GLU A 422 1.60 20.41 15.22
N GLU A 423 1.89 21.44 14.41
CA GLU A 423 3.23 21.99 14.26
C GLU A 423 3.57 22.89 15.45
N LYS A 424 4.58 22.51 16.25
CA LYS A 424 5.13 23.29 17.36
C LYS A 424 4.06 23.92 18.29
N PRO A 425 3.16 23.10 18.86
CA PRO A 425 2.06 23.60 19.68
C PRO A 425 2.58 24.21 20.98
N LYS A 426 1.97 25.33 21.42
CA LYS A 426 2.27 25.93 22.74
C LYS A 426 1.85 25.01 23.90
N ALA A 427 0.76 24.27 23.72
CA ALA A 427 0.23 23.30 24.67
C ALA A 427 0.03 21.97 23.92
N PRO A 428 1.04 21.08 23.90
CA PRO A 428 0.99 19.85 23.13
C PRO A 428 -0.06 18.88 23.68
N LYS A 429 -0.83 18.25 22.78
CA LYS A 429 -1.86 17.26 23.15
C LYS A 429 -1.29 15.89 23.55
N SER A 430 -0.04 15.63 23.21
CA SER A 430 0.68 14.41 23.54
C SER A 430 2.18 14.70 23.67
N ASN A 431 2.95 13.71 24.12
CA ASN A 431 4.41 13.77 24.14
C ASN A 431 5.05 13.09 22.92
N LEU A 432 4.27 12.73 21.89
CA LEU A 432 4.75 12.00 20.72
C LEU A 432 5.19 12.98 19.62
N ALA A 433 6.49 13.22 19.53
CA ALA A 433 7.10 14.03 18.49
C ALA A 433 7.30 13.23 17.19
N VAL A 434 7.01 13.87 16.06
CA VAL A 434 7.33 13.36 14.72
C VAL A 434 8.82 13.59 14.45
N THR A 435 9.56 12.52 14.15
CA THR A 435 11.04 12.50 14.24
C THR A 435 11.79 12.96 12.99
N GLY A 436 11.10 13.50 11.99
CA GLY A 436 11.76 13.94 10.74
C GLY A 436 12.12 12.80 9.78
N LEU A 437 11.65 11.58 10.03
CA LEU A 437 11.68 10.46 9.09
C LEU A 437 10.24 10.16 8.63
N TYR A 438 10.08 9.97 7.32
CA TYR A 438 8.79 9.76 6.67
C TYR A 438 8.93 8.74 5.55
N LEU A 439 7.94 7.86 5.39
CA LEU A 439 7.75 7.11 4.15
C LEU A 439 6.51 7.66 3.45
N TYR A 440 6.59 7.88 2.14
CA TYR A 440 5.47 8.33 1.33
C TYR A 440 5.39 7.55 0.03
N ASP A 441 4.17 7.33 -0.46
CA ASP A 441 3.97 7.01 -1.87
C ASP A 441 4.06 8.26 -2.76
N ALA A 442 3.96 8.07 -4.08
CA ALA A 442 4.04 9.16 -5.05
C ALA A 442 2.92 10.21 -4.90
N GLY A 443 1.83 9.90 -4.18
CA GLY A 443 0.73 10.83 -3.90
C GLY A 443 1.16 12.06 -3.10
N VAL A 444 2.34 12.02 -2.48
CA VAL A 444 2.89 13.13 -1.69
C VAL A 444 3.11 14.38 -2.55
N PHE A 445 3.52 14.20 -3.81
CA PHE A 445 3.79 15.32 -4.71
C PHE A 445 2.50 16.02 -5.14
N GLU A 446 1.41 15.28 -5.32
CA GLU A 446 0.07 15.87 -5.52
C GLU A 446 -0.37 16.70 -4.31
N ILE A 447 -0.19 16.16 -3.10
CA ILE A 447 -0.52 16.88 -1.87
C ILE A 447 0.29 18.17 -1.78
N ILE A 448 1.61 18.12 -1.99
CA ILE A 448 2.51 19.29 -1.94
C ILE A 448 2.03 20.40 -2.90
N ARG A 449 1.60 20.05 -4.13
CA ARG A 449 1.07 21.03 -5.11
C ARG A 449 -0.16 21.78 -4.63
N THR A 450 -0.94 21.21 -3.71
CA THR A 450 -2.17 21.82 -3.19
C THR A 450 -1.93 22.67 -1.94
N LEU A 451 -0.74 22.61 -1.33
CA LEU A 451 -0.45 23.30 -0.09
C LEU A 451 -0.34 24.82 -0.26
N LYS A 452 -0.68 25.53 0.81
CA LYS A 452 -0.49 26.98 0.93
C LYS A 452 0.54 27.26 2.01
N PRO A 453 1.35 28.32 1.89
CA PRO A 453 2.28 28.71 2.94
C PRO A 453 1.57 28.89 4.29
N SER A 454 2.19 28.40 5.36
CA SER A 454 1.68 28.53 6.72
C SER A 454 1.74 29.99 7.19
N GLY A 455 1.28 30.25 8.42
CA GLY A 455 1.47 31.56 9.07
C GLY A 455 2.96 31.96 9.22
N ARG A 456 3.89 31.03 8.99
CA ARG A 456 5.35 31.28 8.96
C ARG A 456 5.89 31.59 7.56
N GLY A 457 5.06 31.50 6.52
CA GLY A 457 5.46 31.70 5.13
C GLY A 457 6.16 30.49 4.49
N GLU A 458 6.16 29.33 5.15
CA GLU A 458 6.80 28.09 4.71
C GLU A 458 5.75 27.02 4.35
N LEU A 459 6.06 26.10 3.44
CA LEU A 459 5.27 24.89 3.23
C LEU A 459 5.67 23.84 4.27
N GLU A 460 4.75 23.56 5.20
CA GLU A 460 5.02 22.68 6.35
C GLU A 460 4.77 21.22 5.98
N ILE A 461 5.67 20.33 6.41
CA ILE A 461 5.49 18.88 6.24
C ILE A 461 4.31 18.36 7.08
N THR A 462 3.96 19.07 8.16
CA THR A 462 2.79 18.77 8.99
C THR A 462 1.48 18.86 8.20
N ASP A 463 1.39 19.78 7.23
CA ASP A 463 0.20 19.89 6.35
C ASP A 463 0.12 18.71 5.37
N VAL A 464 1.26 18.25 4.84
CA VAL A 464 1.34 17.03 4.02
C VAL A 464 0.82 15.83 4.83
N ASN A 465 1.34 15.65 6.05
CA ASN A 465 0.95 14.55 6.91
C ASN A 465 -0.54 14.59 7.27
N ASN A 466 -1.08 15.77 7.59
CA ASN A 466 -2.50 15.93 7.87
C ASN A 466 -3.39 15.61 6.66
N ALA A 467 -2.94 15.88 5.43
CA ALA A 467 -3.67 15.47 4.23
C ALA A 467 -3.76 13.93 4.10
N TYR A 468 -2.68 13.20 4.40
CA TYR A 468 -2.72 11.73 4.45
C TYR A 468 -3.59 11.20 5.59
N ILE A 469 -3.60 11.86 6.75
CA ILE A 469 -4.50 11.52 7.87
C ILE A 469 -5.97 11.66 7.45
N GLN A 470 -6.33 12.75 6.78
CA GLN A 470 -7.69 12.97 6.26
C GLN A 470 -8.10 11.90 5.24
N ARG A 471 -7.15 11.42 4.43
CA ARG A 471 -7.35 10.31 3.48
C ARG A 471 -7.39 8.92 4.15
N SER A 472 -7.27 8.83 5.48
CA SER A 472 -7.15 7.56 6.22
C SER A 472 -5.99 6.68 5.71
N ALA A 473 -4.92 7.29 5.23
CA ALA A 473 -3.77 6.64 4.60
C ALA A 473 -2.46 6.94 5.36
N MET A 474 -2.57 7.22 6.67
CA MET A 474 -1.43 7.49 7.55
C MET A 474 -1.23 6.36 8.55
N GLU A 475 -0.05 5.75 8.51
CA GLU A 475 0.47 4.81 9.50
C GLU A 475 1.51 5.48 10.41
N PHE A 476 1.81 4.87 11.55
CA PHE A 476 2.93 5.31 12.38
C PHE A 476 3.70 4.14 12.98
N SER A 477 4.97 4.39 13.32
CA SER A 477 5.81 3.51 14.13
C SER A 477 6.40 4.30 15.30
N VAL A 478 6.57 3.66 16.46
CA VAL A 478 7.18 4.31 17.64
C VAL A 478 8.60 3.78 17.81
N LEU A 479 9.58 4.69 17.76
CA LEU A 479 11.00 4.37 17.87
C LEU A 479 11.38 3.91 19.27
N GLN A 480 12.10 2.79 19.35
CA GLN A 480 12.53 2.19 20.61
C GLN A 480 13.88 2.75 21.05
N GLY A 481 14.83 2.85 20.12
CA GLY A 481 16.16 3.42 20.34
C GLY A 481 16.17 4.95 20.48
N PHE A 482 17.36 5.53 20.60
CA PHE A 482 17.46 6.98 20.75
C PHE A 482 17.17 7.71 19.43
N TRP A 483 16.68 8.94 19.57
CA TRP A 483 16.53 9.91 18.49
C TRP A 483 16.93 11.28 19.01
N SER A 484 17.58 12.10 18.17
CA SER A 484 17.92 13.48 18.49
C SER A 484 17.94 14.36 17.24
N ASP A 485 17.42 15.59 17.38
CA ASP A 485 17.65 16.67 16.42
C ASP A 485 18.94 17.41 16.75
N ALA A 486 19.89 17.54 15.84
CA ALA A 486 21.18 18.21 16.08
C ALA A 486 21.16 19.70 15.66
N GLY A 487 20.05 20.39 15.93
CA GLY A 487 19.79 21.76 15.46
C GLY A 487 20.21 22.92 16.39
N THR A 488 20.68 22.65 17.61
CA THR A 488 21.13 23.64 18.61
C THR A 488 22.43 23.20 19.26
N PHE A 489 23.15 24.06 19.99
CA PHE A 489 24.41 23.67 20.63
C PHE A 489 24.21 22.54 21.65
N GLU A 490 23.16 22.64 22.47
CA GLU A 490 22.81 21.65 23.48
C GLU A 490 22.42 20.32 22.82
N SER A 491 21.61 20.37 21.76
CA SER A 491 21.15 19.16 21.07
C SER A 491 22.25 18.52 20.20
N LEU A 492 23.18 19.30 19.66
CA LEU A 492 24.38 18.81 18.98
C LEU A 492 25.34 18.10 19.94
N LEU A 493 25.57 18.69 21.12
CA LEU A 493 26.35 18.05 22.18
C LEU A 493 25.69 16.75 22.65
N ARG A 494 24.37 16.80 22.92
CA ARG A 494 23.59 15.62 23.33
C ARG A 494 23.68 14.50 22.29
N ALA A 495 23.51 14.82 21.01
CA ALA A 495 23.65 13.87 19.92
C ALA A 495 25.06 13.24 19.90
N SER A 496 26.11 14.05 20.08
CA SER A 496 27.50 13.58 20.10
C SER A 496 27.76 12.61 21.27
N LEU A 497 27.22 12.92 22.45
CA LEU A 497 27.33 12.05 23.63
C LEU A 497 26.59 10.72 23.43
N MET A 498 25.35 10.76 22.89
CA MET A 498 24.56 9.55 22.60
C MET A 498 25.26 8.63 21.59
N VAL A 499 25.84 9.20 20.53
CA VAL A 499 26.62 8.43 19.55
C VAL A 499 27.86 7.83 20.20
N CYS A 500 28.62 8.63 20.96
CA CYS A 500 29.83 8.16 21.65
C CYS A 500 29.53 6.98 22.59
N GLU A 501 28.49 7.10 23.42
CA GLU A 501 28.06 6.02 24.32
C GLU A 501 27.66 4.74 23.55
N THR A 502 26.92 4.90 22.46
CA THR A 502 26.49 3.76 21.63
C THR A 502 27.67 3.06 20.96
N SER A 503 28.64 3.83 20.43
CA SER A 503 29.86 3.30 19.82
C SER A 503 30.75 2.54 20.82
N LEU A 504 30.83 3.03 22.07
CA LEU A 504 31.56 2.33 23.12
C LEU A 504 30.90 0.99 23.50
N ILE A 505 29.55 0.93 23.49
CA ILE A 505 28.79 -0.29 23.77
C ILE A 505 28.93 -1.31 22.63
N SER A 506 28.94 -0.88 21.36
CA SER A 506 29.18 -1.78 20.22
C SER A 506 30.59 -2.39 20.24
N ASP A 507 31.61 -1.59 20.58
CA ASP A 507 33.00 -2.03 20.66
C ASP A 507 33.22 -3.04 21.80
N CYS A 508 32.51 -2.92 22.92
CA CYS A 508 32.53 -3.89 24.01
C CYS A 508 31.72 -5.17 23.76
N SER A 509 30.75 -5.15 22.83
CA SER A 509 29.87 -6.30 22.56
C SER A 509 30.28 -7.15 21.35
N GLY A 510 31.40 -6.83 20.70
CA GLY A 510 32.03 -7.66 19.65
C GLY A 510 31.25 -7.78 18.33
N ARG A 511 30.24 -6.92 18.09
CA ARG A 511 29.55 -6.84 16.80
C ARG A 511 30.28 -5.86 15.89
N SER A 512 31.17 -6.38 15.04
CA SER A 512 31.77 -5.62 13.94
C SER A 512 30.73 -5.43 12.83
N ASP A 513 30.01 -4.32 12.82
CA ASP A 513 29.30 -3.90 11.62
C ASP A 513 30.32 -3.39 10.60
N ASN A 514 30.49 -4.17 9.53
CA ASN A 514 31.40 -3.93 8.42
C ASN A 514 31.05 -2.63 7.68
N LEU A 515 31.65 -1.52 8.08
CA LEU A 515 31.98 -0.36 7.23
C LEU A 515 33.00 0.49 7.99
N ASP A 516 34.16 -0.11 8.22
CA ASP A 516 35.26 0.56 8.89
C ASP A 516 36.01 1.44 7.88
N VAL A 517 35.72 2.74 7.91
CA VAL A 517 36.46 3.78 7.17
C VAL A 517 37.80 4.10 7.86
N ARG A 518 38.18 3.38 8.93
CA ARG A 518 39.43 3.61 9.68
C ARG A 518 40.71 3.11 9.01
N SER A 519 40.70 2.69 7.75
CA SER A 519 41.93 2.17 7.09
C SER A 519 42.97 3.23 6.69
N ARG A 520 42.92 4.47 7.20
CA ARG A 520 43.94 5.49 6.91
C ARG A 520 44.42 6.38 8.07
N VAL A 521 44.22 6.00 9.34
CA VAL A 521 44.74 6.81 10.49
C VAL A 521 45.59 5.99 11.47
N GLU A 522 46.11 4.83 11.07
CA GLU A 522 47.04 4.06 11.92
C GLU A 522 48.53 4.44 11.77
N GLU A 523 48.86 5.51 11.04
CA GLU A 523 50.26 5.97 10.89
C GLU A 523 50.59 7.30 11.59
N THR A 524 49.81 7.72 12.58
CA THR A 524 50.19 8.91 13.38
C THR A 524 49.80 8.82 14.86
N ARG A 525 49.99 7.64 15.46
CA ARG A 525 50.10 7.50 16.93
C ARG A 525 51.56 7.41 17.34
N SER A 526 52.33 8.43 16.99
CA SER A 526 53.52 8.81 17.76
C SER A 526 53.60 10.34 17.75
N GLY A 527 53.43 10.93 18.95
CA GLY A 527 53.50 12.37 19.16
C GLY A 527 52.13 13.03 19.28
N ILE A 528 51.62 13.09 20.51
CA ILE A 528 51.65 14.31 21.34
C ILE A 528 50.95 13.94 22.66
N GLN A 529 51.75 13.86 23.72
CA GLN A 529 51.28 14.18 25.07
C GLN A 529 51.17 15.71 25.13
N GLU A 530 49.95 16.23 25.27
CA GLU A 530 49.56 17.34 26.16
C GLU A 530 48.05 17.56 26.09
#